data_AF-A0A7C7L508-F1
#
_entry.id   AF-A0A7C7L508-F1
#
_cell.length_a   1.000
_cell.length_b   1.000
_cell.length_c   1.000
_cell.angle_alpha   90.00
_cell.angle_beta   90.00
_cell.angle_gamma   90.00
#
_symmetry.space_group_name_H-M   'P 1'
#
loop_
_entity.id
_entity.type
_entity.pdbx_description
1 polymer ?
#
loop_
_entity_poly.entity_id
_entity_poly.type
_entity_poly.pdbx_seq_one_letter_code
_entity_poly.pdbx_strand_id
1 'polypeptide(L)'
;MKRSTAPVSLECPGCGSSSRLWHSILLRLFVVFLAIYGLTAGFSLSRHSLAPHFVYLAESFLHGHLDLIHVPAPPYDLTLFEGRWYVSFPPLPALLMLPLVALRGLAVSDIAFSVVLGALNVSLFYAVLIRFGHGRALPLRRVGHG
;
A
#
# COMPACT_ATOMS: atom_id res chain seq x y z
N MET A 1 32.74 3.67 -55.93
CA MET A 1 31.48 3.87 -55.17
C MET A 1 31.55 3.10 -53.84
N LYS A 2 32.00 3.74 -52.74
CA LYS A 2 32.00 3.15 -51.39
C LYS A 2 30.75 3.66 -50.65
N ARG A 3 29.80 2.78 -50.32
CA ARG A 3 28.70 3.13 -49.42
C ARG A 3 29.24 3.13 -47.99
N SER A 4 29.38 4.32 -47.42
CA SER A 4 29.66 4.54 -46.01
C SER A 4 28.44 4.11 -45.20
N THR A 5 28.54 2.96 -44.51
CA THR A 5 27.57 2.54 -43.51
C THR A 5 27.93 3.23 -42.19
N ALA A 6 27.31 4.38 -41.92
CA ALA A 6 27.36 4.98 -40.60
C ALA A 6 26.63 4.06 -39.58
N PRO A 7 27.14 3.91 -38.35
CA PRO A 7 26.39 3.23 -37.30
C PRO A 7 25.14 4.05 -36.97
N VAL A 8 23.98 3.39 -36.93
CA VAL A 8 22.75 3.93 -36.36
C VAL A 8 23.02 4.23 -34.89
N SER A 9 23.21 5.51 -34.57
CA SER A 9 23.22 5.99 -33.20
C SER A 9 21.86 5.68 -32.57
N LEU A 10 21.84 4.72 -31.65
CA LEU A 10 20.72 4.52 -30.73
C LEU A 10 20.75 5.66 -29.71
N GLU A 11 20.20 6.81 -30.09
CA GLU A 11 19.83 7.84 -29.11
C GLU A 11 18.76 7.24 -28.20
N CYS A 12 19.11 6.92 -26.95
CA CYS A 12 18.15 6.55 -25.92
C CYS A 12 17.26 7.77 -25.63
N PRO A 13 15.96 7.75 -26.01
CA PRO A 13 15.09 8.86 -25.67
C PRO A 13 14.73 8.70 -24.19
N GLY A 14 15.18 9.62 -23.34
CA GLY A 14 14.54 9.84 -22.04
C GLY A 14 15.37 9.66 -20.77
N CYS A 15 16.70 9.75 -20.82
CA CYS A 15 17.50 9.87 -19.59
C CYS A 15 17.58 11.35 -19.15
N GLY A 16 16.54 11.88 -18.49
CA GLY A 16 16.65 13.21 -17.84
C GLY A 16 15.35 13.90 -17.44
N SER A 17 14.24 13.64 -18.13
CA SER A 17 12.92 14.26 -17.84
C SER A 17 11.89 13.27 -17.26
N SER A 18 12.30 12.03 -16.99
CA SER A 18 11.41 10.92 -16.70
C SER A 18 10.88 10.95 -15.26
N SER A 19 11.74 11.07 -14.25
CA SER A 19 11.32 10.91 -12.84
C SER A 19 10.16 11.82 -12.41
N ARG A 20 10.16 13.12 -12.78
CA ARG A 20 9.09 14.05 -12.39
C ARG A 20 7.72 13.66 -12.94
N LEU A 21 7.65 13.18 -14.18
CA LEU A 21 6.40 12.73 -14.79
C LEU A 21 5.85 11.47 -14.08
N TRP A 22 6.74 10.55 -13.69
CA TRP A 22 6.36 9.31 -13.03
C TRP A 22 5.81 9.53 -11.62
N HIS A 23 6.52 10.33 -10.81
CA HIS A 23 6.01 10.71 -9.48
C HIS A 23 4.69 11.46 -9.59
N SER A 24 4.49 12.27 -10.64
CA SER A 24 3.23 12.98 -10.88
C SER A 24 2.08 12.02 -11.18
N ILE A 25 2.30 10.95 -11.96
CA ILE A 25 1.27 9.95 -12.24
C ILE A 25 0.92 9.17 -10.97
N LEU A 26 1.92 8.72 -10.20
CA LEU A 26 1.70 8.02 -8.93
C LEU A 26 0.92 8.89 -7.94
N LEU A 27 1.31 10.16 -7.81
CA LEU A 27 0.61 11.10 -6.93
C LEU A 27 -0.83 11.34 -7.38
N ARG A 28 -1.09 11.47 -8.69
CA ARG A 28 -2.46 11.62 -9.21
C ARG A 28 -3.31 10.39 -8.91
N LEU A 29 -2.78 9.19 -9.13
CA LEU A 29 -3.49 7.95 -8.79
C LEU A 29 -3.79 7.89 -7.30
N PHE A 30 -2.78 8.17 -6.46
CA PHE A 30 -2.96 8.21 -5.01
C PHE A 30 -4.08 9.19 -4.61
N VAL A 31 -4.04 10.44 -5.09
CA VAL A 31 -5.03 11.47 -4.73
C VAL A 31 -6.43 11.12 -5.23
N VAL A 32 -6.56 10.63 -6.46
CA VAL A 32 -7.86 10.25 -7.04
C VAL A 32 -8.48 9.08 -6.27
N PHE A 33 -7.73 8.02 -6.01
CA PHE A 33 -8.24 6.87 -5.26
C PHE A 33 -8.46 7.19 -3.78
N LEU A 34 -7.63 8.04 -3.18
CA LEU A 34 -7.85 8.55 -1.83
C LEU A 34 -9.17 9.32 -1.75
N ALA A 35 -9.46 10.17 -2.74
CA ALA A 35 -10.73 10.88 -2.81
C ALA A 35 -11.91 9.92 -3.01
N ILE A 36 -11.82 8.96 -3.94
CA ILE A 36 -12.88 7.98 -4.20
C ILE A 36 -13.15 7.15 -2.93
N TYR A 37 -12.12 6.57 -2.33
CA TYR A 37 -12.26 5.74 -1.13
C TYR A 37 -12.71 6.56 0.08
N GLY A 38 -12.20 7.79 0.25
CA GLY A 38 -12.63 8.70 1.30
C GLY A 38 -14.10 9.12 1.16
N LEU A 39 -14.54 9.49 -0.04
CA LEU A 39 -15.95 9.83 -0.32
C LEU A 39 -16.87 8.63 -0.11
N THR A 40 -16.41 7.42 -0.50
CA THR A 40 -17.16 6.18 -0.31
C THR A 40 -17.27 5.81 1.18
N ALA A 41 -16.19 5.98 1.94
CA ALA A 41 -16.17 5.75 3.38
C ALA A 41 -17.04 6.78 4.14
N GLY A 42 -17.13 8.01 3.63
CA GLY A 42 -18.04 9.04 4.12
C GLY A 42 -17.94 9.27 5.62
N PHE A 43 -19.08 9.23 6.32
CA PHE A 43 -19.15 9.42 7.78
C PHE A 43 -18.46 8.30 8.58
N SER A 44 -18.17 7.15 7.95
CA SER A 44 -17.48 6.03 8.60
C SER A 44 -16.02 6.34 8.92
N LEU A 45 -15.43 7.37 8.30
CA LEU A 45 -14.06 7.83 8.61
C LEU A 45 -13.90 8.31 10.06
N SER A 46 -14.98 8.77 10.69
CA SER A 46 -14.99 9.22 12.09
C SER A 46 -15.44 8.12 13.06
N ARG A 47 -15.83 6.95 12.54
CA ARG A 47 -16.20 5.79 13.36
C ARG A 47 -15.02 4.84 13.47
N HIS A 48 -15.00 4.10 14.57
CA HIS A 48 -14.24 2.87 14.67
C HIS A 48 -15.00 1.76 13.95
N SER A 49 -14.29 0.86 13.28
CA SER A 49 -14.89 -0.39 12.85
C SER A 49 -15.40 -1.17 14.06
N LEU A 50 -16.35 -2.08 13.85
CA LEU A 50 -17.00 -2.87 14.89
C LEU A 50 -16.01 -3.70 15.76
N ALA A 51 -14.78 -3.92 15.26
CA ALA A 51 -13.69 -4.51 16.01
C ALA A 51 -12.33 -4.01 15.47
N PRO A 52 -11.72 -2.96 16.05
CA PRO A 52 -10.43 -2.45 15.59
C PRO A 52 -9.27 -3.23 16.24
N HIS A 53 -9.13 -4.52 15.89
CA HIS A 53 -8.14 -5.42 16.50
C HIS A 53 -6.72 -4.86 16.50
N PHE A 54 -6.32 -4.22 15.40
CA PHE A 54 -4.96 -3.69 15.24
C PHE A 54 -4.68 -2.45 16.10
N VAL A 55 -5.72 -1.68 16.46
CA VAL A 55 -5.58 -0.52 17.34
C VAL A 55 -5.33 -0.99 18.77
N TYR A 56 -6.08 -1.99 19.24
CA TYR A 56 -5.86 -2.60 20.56
C TYR A 56 -4.55 -3.40 20.64
N LEU A 57 -4.17 -4.08 19.56
CA LEU A 57 -2.89 -4.78 19.48
C LEU A 57 -1.71 -3.78 19.50
N ALA A 58 -1.82 -2.66 18.78
CA ALA A 58 -0.82 -1.60 18.81
C ALA A 58 -0.69 -0.96 20.20
N GLU A 59 -1.81 -0.71 20.89
CA GLU A 59 -1.78 -0.27 22.29
C GLU A 59 -1.05 -1.28 23.19
N SER A 60 -1.34 -2.56 23.02
CA SER A 60 -0.71 -3.62 23.83
C SER A 60 0.81 -3.68 23.58
N PHE A 61 1.23 -3.55 22.33
CA PHE A 61 2.65 -3.45 21.97
C PHE A 61 3.34 -2.21 22.56
N LEU A 62 2.68 -1.05 22.62
CA LEU A 62 3.24 0.15 23.27
C LEU A 62 3.50 -0.06 24.76
N HIS A 63 2.75 -0.96 25.40
CA HIS A 63 2.91 -1.33 26.81
C HIS A 63 3.78 -2.58 27.01
N GLY A 64 4.36 -3.15 25.93
CA GLY A 64 5.20 -4.34 26.02
C GLY A 64 4.44 -5.67 26.17
N HIS A 65 3.15 -5.67 25.85
CA HIS A 65 2.27 -6.84 25.91
C HIS A 65 2.04 -7.46 24.53
N LEU A 66 1.98 -8.79 24.48
CA LEU A 66 1.56 -9.55 23.29
C LEU A 66 0.07 -9.92 23.35
N ASP A 67 -0.50 -9.94 24.56
CA ASP A 67 -1.91 -10.10 24.85
C ASP A 67 -2.65 -8.76 24.81
N LEU A 68 -3.96 -8.79 24.55
CA LEU A 68 -4.79 -7.58 24.59
C LEU A 68 -4.97 -7.08 26.02
N ILE A 69 -4.53 -5.85 26.28
CA ILE A 69 -4.79 -5.14 27.54
C ILE A 69 -6.27 -4.78 27.66
N HIS A 70 -6.83 -4.22 26.58
CA HIS A 70 -8.25 -3.92 26.47
C HIS A 70 -8.90 -4.89 25.47
N VAL A 71 -9.85 -5.68 25.97
CA VAL A 71 -10.59 -6.64 25.15
C VAL A 71 -11.84 -5.94 24.61
N PRO A 72 -11.99 -5.79 23.28
CA PRO A 72 -13.21 -5.22 22.71
C PRO A 72 -14.41 -6.12 23.00
N ALA A 73 -15.54 -5.50 23.31
CA ALA A 73 -16.83 -6.17 23.44
C ALA A 73 -17.69 -5.84 22.22
N PRO A 74 -18.13 -6.83 21.42
CA PRO A 74 -17.89 -8.28 21.56
C PRO A 74 -16.51 -8.74 21.04
N PRO A 75 -15.98 -9.88 21.54
CA PRO A 75 -14.66 -10.41 21.18
C PRO A 75 -14.68 -11.14 19.84
N TYR A 76 -14.87 -10.40 18.73
CA TYR A 76 -14.77 -10.96 17.38
C TYR A 76 -13.35 -11.44 17.10
N ASP A 77 -13.19 -12.61 16.49
CA ASP A 77 -11.92 -13.12 15.95
C ASP A 77 -10.70 -13.06 16.91
N LEU A 78 -10.96 -13.13 18.22
CA LEU A 78 -9.93 -13.22 19.25
C LEU A 78 -9.75 -14.66 19.70
N THR A 79 -8.50 -15.02 20.01
CA THR A 79 -8.15 -16.36 20.48
C THR A 79 -7.81 -16.30 21.96
N LEU A 80 -8.53 -17.05 22.78
CA LEU A 80 -8.27 -17.17 24.21
C LEU A 80 -7.19 -18.24 24.45
N PHE A 81 -6.09 -17.85 25.08
CA PHE A 81 -4.99 -18.74 25.44
C PHE A 81 -4.50 -18.42 26.86
N GLU A 82 -4.49 -19.40 27.75
CA GLU A 82 -4.09 -19.25 29.17
C GLU A 82 -4.80 -18.08 29.90
N GLY A 83 -6.07 -17.85 29.60
CA GLY A 83 -6.86 -16.77 30.21
C GLY A 83 -6.56 -15.37 29.66
N ARG A 84 -5.73 -15.25 28.63
CA ARG A 84 -5.42 -13.99 27.92
C ARG A 84 -5.95 -14.02 26.49
N TRP A 85 -6.36 -12.88 25.99
CA TRP A 85 -6.88 -12.75 24.63
C TRP A 85 -5.77 -12.31 23.68
N TYR A 86 -5.72 -12.96 22.51
CA TYR A 86 -4.73 -12.69 21.47
C TYR A 86 -5.39 -12.45 20.11
N VAL A 87 -4.74 -11.63 19.29
CA VAL A 87 -5.09 -11.43 17.87
C VAL A 87 -4.30 -12.43 17.03
N SER A 88 -5.00 -13.25 16.24
CA SER A 88 -4.36 -14.27 15.38
C SER A 88 -3.87 -13.75 14.02
N PHE A 89 -4.20 -12.50 13.70
CA PHE A 89 -3.80 -11.84 12.46
C PHE A 89 -2.31 -11.42 12.51
N PRO A 90 -1.65 -11.30 11.34
CA PRO A 90 -0.26 -10.84 11.29
C PRO A 90 -0.09 -9.45 11.94
N PRO A 91 0.99 -9.21 12.71
CA PRO A 91 1.14 -8.00 13.51
C PRO A 91 1.52 -6.74 12.70
N LEU A 92 1.85 -6.88 11.41
CA LEU A 92 2.32 -5.78 10.57
C LEU A 92 1.39 -4.55 10.59
N PRO A 93 0.04 -4.68 10.41
CA PRO A 93 -0.83 -3.51 10.43
C PRO A 93 -0.83 -2.81 11.80
N ALA A 94 -0.74 -3.55 12.90
CA ALA A 94 -0.62 -2.98 14.24
C ALA A 94 0.70 -2.21 14.40
N LEU A 95 1.81 -2.75 13.88
CA LEU A 95 3.11 -2.05 13.89
C LEU A 95 3.07 -0.74 13.09
N LEU A 96 2.40 -0.72 11.93
CA LEU A 96 2.22 0.50 11.14
C LEU A 96 1.33 1.54 11.84
N MET A 97 0.39 1.07 12.68
CA MET A 97 -0.49 1.93 13.47
C MET A 97 0.15 2.43 14.77
N LEU A 98 1.25 1.84 15.25
CA LEU A 98 1.93 2.23 16.49
C LEU A 98 2.13 3.73 16.68
N PRO A 99 2.72 4.49 15.73
CA PRO A 99 2.94 5.93 15.94
C PRO A 99 1.62 6.71 16.02
N LEU A 100 0.58 6.27 15.29
CA LEU A 100 -0.73 6.91 15.31
C LEU A 100 -1.42 6.67 16.66
N VAL A 101 -1.34 5.43 17.17
CA VAL A 101 -1.91 5.03 18.46
C VAL A 101 -1.13 5.66 19.62
N ALA A 102 0.19 5.82 19.50
CA ALA A 102 0.97 6.54 20.51
C ALA A 102 0.56 8.01 20.65
N LEU A 103 0.11 8.65 19.55
CA LEU A 103 -0.29 10.06 19.54
C LEU A 103 -1.77 10.29 19.88
N ARG A 104 -2.67 9.40 19.45
CA ARG A 104 -4.13 9.56 19.57
C ARG A 104 -4.81 8.48 20.41
N GLY A 105 -4.06 7.53 20.95
CA GLY A 105 -4.59 6.38 21.66
C GLY A 105 -5.55 5.55 20.81
N LEU A 106 -6.57 5.02 21.46
CA LEU A 106 -7.62 4.23 20.82
C LEU A 106 -8.53 5.02 19.87
N ALA A 107 -8.38 6.36 19.78
CA ALA A 107 -9.17 7.21 18.88
C ALA A 107 -8.70 7.18 17.41
N VAL A 108 -7.72 6.32 17.07
CA VAL A 108 -7.30 6.10 15.68
C VAL A 108 -8.38 5.33 14.92
N SER A 109 -8.82 5.88 13.79
CA SER A 109 -9.75 5.18 12.89
C SER A 109 -8.99 4.19 12.02
N ASP A 110 -9.32 2.91 12.15
CA ASP A 110 -8.82 1.83 11.32
C ASP A 110 -9.33 1.91 9.87
N ILE A 111 -10.51 2.52 9.69
CA ILE A 111 -11.11 2.81 8.38
C ILE A 111 -10.27 3.86 7.65
N ALA A 112 -9.94 4.98 8.31
CA ALA A 112 -9.11 6.02 7.72
C ALA A 112 -7.72 5.48 7.32
N PHE A 113 -7.13 4.66 8.18
CA PHE A 113 -5.87 3.97 7.89
C PHE A 113 -5.98 3.07 6.65
N SER A 114 -7.05 2.27 6.57
CA SER A 114 -7.29 1.36 5.44
C SER A 114 -7.53 2.11 4.13
N VAL A 115 -8.22 3.24 4.16
CA VAL A 115 -8.44 4.12 2.99
C VAL A 115 -7.11 4.65 2.45
N VAL A 116 -6.23 5.13 3.33
CA VAL A 116 -4.90 5.63 2.94
C VAL A 116 -4.04 4.51 2.36
N LEU A 117 -3.97 3.35 3.05
CA LEU A 117 -3.20 2.21 2.54
C LEU A 117 -3.77 1.63 1.25
N GLY A 118 -5.09 1.61 1.09
CA GLY A 118 -5.74 1.18 -0.15
C GLY A 118 -5.35 2.07 -1.33
N ALA A 119 -5.41 3.40 -1.16
CA ALA A 119 -5.01 4.35 -2.20
C ALA A 119 -3.50 4.25 -2.52
N LEU A 120 -2.67 4.03 -1.50
CA LEU A 120 -1.25 3.79 -1.67
C LEU A 120 -0.99 2.50 -2.46
N ASN A 121 -1.72 1.43 -2.16
CA ASN A 121 -1.59 0.13 -2.83
C ASN A 121 -1.86 0.23 -4.33
N VAL A 122 -2.89 0.98 -4.76
CA VAL A 122 -3.17 1.21 -6.18
C VAL A 122 -1.99 1.89 -6.88
N SER A 123 -1.40 2.88 -6.23
CA SER A 123 -0.25 3.63 -6.77
C SER A 123 1.00 2.74 -6.88
N LEU A 124 1.29 1.96 -5.84
CA LEU A 124 2.40 1.01 -5.82
C LEU A 124 2.21 -0.10 -6.85
N PHE A 125 1.00 -0.63 -6.98
CA PHE A 125 0.66 -1.65 -7.98
C PHE A 125 0.93 -1.14 -9.40
N TYR A 126 0.52 0.10 -9.69
CA TYR A 126 0.85 0.74 -10.97
C TYR A 126 2.36 0.89 -11.18
N ALA A 127 3.11 1.31 -10.15
CA ALA A 127 4.58 1.40 -10.22
C ALA A 127 5.23 0.04 -10.55
N VAL A 128 4.74 -1.03 -9.91
CA VAL A 128 5.21 -2.40 -10.13
C VAL A 128 4.88 -2.87 -11.56
N LEU A 129 3.64 -2.65 -12.02
CA LEU A 129 3.21 -3.01 -13.38
C LEU A 129 4.10 -2.38 -14.44
N ILE A 130 4.39 -1.08 -14.32
CA ILE A 130 5.25 -0.43 -15.31
C ILE A 130 6.69 -0.94 -15.23
N ARG A 131 7.19 -1.22 -14.01
CA ARG A 131 8.54 -1.76 -13.81
C ARG A 131 8.73 -3.12 -14.49
N PHE A 132 7.67 -3.93 -14.56
CA PHE A 132 7.65 -5.21 -15.28
C PHE A 132 7.33 -5.06 -16.78
N GLY A 133 6.47 -4.11 -17.16
CA GLY A 133 6.11 -3.85 -18.57
C GLY A 133 7.28 -3.37 -19.42
N HIS A 134 8.23 -2.63 -18.83
CA HIS A 134 9.45 -2.20 -19.52
C HIS A 134 10.48 -3.34 -19.76
N GLY A 135 10.31 -4.50 -19.12
CA GLY A 135 11.20 -5.66 -19.27
C GLY A 135 10.84 -6.60 -20.44
N ARG A 136 9.75 -6.34 -21.17
CA ARG A 136 9.26 -7.21 -22.25
C ARG A 136 8.85 -6.43 -23.49
N ALA A 137 9.80 -5.71 -24.10
CA ALA A 137 9.77 -5.60 -25.56
C ALA A 137 10.20 -6.97 -26.10
N LEU A 138 9.27 -7.94 -26.17
CA LEU A 138 9.54 -9.21 -26.83
C LEU A 138 9.82 -8.90 -28.31
N PRO A 139 11.05 -9.09 -28.82
CA PRO A 139 11.30 -8.92 -30.23
C PRO A 139 10.52 -10.02 -30.94
N LEU A 140 9.41 -9.66 -31.59
CA LEU A 140 8.75 -10.53 -32.55
C LEU A 140 9.74 -10.78 -33.69
N ARG A 141 10.47 -11.89 -33.58
CA ARG A 141 11.38 -12.38 -34.60
C ARG A 141 10.53 -12.69 -35.83
N ARG A 142 10.51 -11.77 -36.78
CA ARG A 142 9.86 -11.97 -38.09
C ARG A 142 10.58 -13.13 -38.77
N VAL A 143 9.98 -14.32 -38.71
CA VAL A 143 10.45 -15.48 -39.49
C VAL A 143 10.11 -15.18 -40.94
N GLY A 144 11.12 -14.80 -41.72
CA GLY A 144 11.00 -14.72 -43.16
C GLY A 144 11.02 -16.13 -43.73
N HIS A 145 9.91 -16.55 -44.32
CA HIS A 145 9.91 -17.65 -45.29
C HIS A 145 10.12 -17.04 -46.68
N GLY A 146 11.21 -17.44 -47.32
CA GLY A 146 11.45 -17.21 -48.75
C GLY A 146 10.77 -18.27 -49.60
#